data_AF-A0A077ZLD0-F1
#
_entry.id   AF-A0A077ZLD0-F1
#
_cell.length_a   1.000
_cell.length_b   1.000
_cell.length_c   1.000
_cell.angle_alpha   90.00
_cell.angle_beta   90.00
_cell.angle_gamma   90.00
#
_symmetry.space_group_name_H-M   'P 1'
#
loop_
_entity.id
_entity.type
_entity.pdbx_description
1 polymer ?
#
loop_
_entity_poly.entity_id
_entity_poly.type
_entity_poly.pdbx_seq_one_letter_code
_entity_poly.pdbx_strand_id
1 'polypeptide(L)'
;MAVDTIKLVTVDTPFGKQIDSFYISYSVVFIFPAGVSDLARHFLVMKNISMIRRIKRTDSDRLAILTGATVVHDPVDVTERDGGTKASEFYAEPIGDE
;
A
#
# COMPACT_ATOMS: atom_id res chain seq x y z
N MET A 1 6.44 -16.66 0.76
CA MET A 1 7.55 -16.12 -0.04
C MET A 1 8.43 -15.36 0.92
N ALA A 2 9.70 -15.72 1.08
CA ALA A 2 10.66 -14.80 1.70
C ALA A 2 10.77 -13.63 0.73
N VAL A 3 10.05 -12.55 1.02
CA VAL A 3 10.08 -11.37 0.17
C VAL A 3 11.26 -10.57 0.67
N ASP A 4 12.37 -10.64 -0.07
CA ASP A 4 13.50 -9.74 0.09
C ASP A 4 12.96 -8.31 -0.02
N THR A 5 12.89 -7.62 1.11
CA THR A 5 12.39 -6.24 1.24
C THR A 5 10.91 -6.07 0.87
N ILE A 6 10.07 -5.92 1.89
CA ILE A 6 8.70 -5.42 1.68
C ILE A 6 8.79 -3.91 1.47
N LYS A 7 8.47 -3.45 0.25
CA LYS A 7 8.28 -2.03 0.00
C LYS A 7 6.84 -1.65 0.30
N LEU A 8 6.67 -0.59 1.09
CA LEU A 8 5.39 -0.05 1.51
C LEU A 8 5.18 1.37 0.96
N VAL A 9 3.99 1.67 0.46
CA VAL A 9 3.58 3.03 0.08
C VAL A 9 2.22 3.32 0.70
N THR A 10 2.11 4.52 1.26
CA THR A 10 0.86 5.08 1.79
C THR A 10 0.35 6.12 0.81
N VAL A 11 -0.86 5.92 0.25
CA VAL A 11 -1.46 6.82 -0.75
C VAL A 11 -2.75 7.45 -0.21
N ASP A 12 -2.90 8.77 -0.40
CA ASP A 12 -4.01 9.58 0.16
C ASP A 12 -5.17 9.87 -0.83
N THR A 13 -5.07 9.44 -2.09
CA THR A 13 -6.06 9.77 -3.14
C THR A 13 -6.88 8.58 -3.65
N PRO A 14 -8.05 8.84 -4.26
CA PRO A 14 -8.84 7.80 -4.91
C PRO A 14 -8.12 7.18 -6.11
N PHE A 15 -7.96 5.86 -6.08
CA PHE A 15 -7.48 5.08 -7.22
C PHE A 15 -8.54 5.04 -8.32
N GLY A 16 -8.54 6.06 -9.18
CA GLY A 16 -9.30 6.09 -10.42
C GLY A 16 -8.66 5.24 -11.52
N LYS A 17 -8.85 5.65 -12.78
CA LYS A 17 -8.23 5.05 -13.98
C LYS A 17 -6.69 5.12 -14.02
N GLN A 18 -6.05 5.66 -12.99
CA GLN A 18 -4.60 5.92 -12.98
C GLN A 18 -3.75 4.69 -12.65
N ILE A 19 -4.36 3.54 -12.37
CA ILE A 19 -3.63 2.30 -12.04
C ILE A 19 -2.81 1.75 -13.19
N ASP A 20 -3.26 1.96 -14.42
CA ASP A 20 -2.54 1.43 -15.59
C ASP A 20 -1.14 2.05 -15.72
N SER A 21 -0.99 3.31 -15.30
CA SER A 21 0.29 4.01 -15.24
C SER A 21 1.09 3.72 -13.97
N PHE A 22 0.45 3.10 -12.97
CA PHE A 22 1.09 2.85 -11.68
C PHE A 22 1.96 1.58 -11.77
N TYR A 23 3.25 1.80 -12.00
CA TYR A 23 4.28 0.75 -12.03
C TYR A 23 4.77 0.49 -10.61
N ILE A 24 4.07 -0.40 -9.90
CA ILE A 24 4.32 -0.67 -8.50
C ILE A 24 5.28 -1.87 -8.38
N SER A 25 6.55 -1.63 -8.05
CA SER A 25 7.48 -2.67 -7.56
C SER A 25 7.35 -2.83 -6.04
N TYR A 26 6.14 -2.88 -5.52
CA TYR A 26 5.85 -2.93 -4.08
C TYR A 26 4.95 -4.12 -3.78
N SER A 27 5.24 -4.77 -2.66
CA SER A 27 4.53 -5.99 -2.26
C SER A 27 3.23 -5.67 -1.54
N VAL A 28 3.16 -4.51 -0.86
CA VAL A 28 1.98 -4.09 -0.08
C VAL A 28 1.77 -2.58 -0.21
N VAL A 29 0.51 -2.16 -0.42
CA VAL A 29 0.11 -0.75 -0.53
C VAL A 29 -1.00 -0.43 0.48
N PHE A 30 -0.84 0.67 1.20
CA PHE A 30 -1.77 1.17 2.21
C PHE A 30 -2.49 2.40 1.67
N ILE A 31 -3.82 2.42 1.71
CA ILE A 31 -4.61 3.47 1.06
C ILE A 31 -5.56 4.12 2.08
N PHE A 32 -5.42 5.45 2.22
CA PHE A 32 -6.18 6.32 3.13
C PHE A 32 -6.68 7.56 2.37
N PRO A 33 -7.65 8.33 2.90
CA PRO A 33 -8.93 7.86 3.41
C PRO A 33 -9.78 7.20 2.31
N ALA A 34 -9.33 7.31 1.07
CA ALA A 34 -10.10 6.94 -0.09
C ALA A 34 -10.37 5.43 -0.12
N GLY A 35 -11.61 5.10 -0.51
CA GLY A 35 -11.91 3.75 -0.97
C GLY A 35 -11.21 3.50 -2.30
N VAL A 36 -10.82 2.25 -2.51
CA VAL A 36 -10.24 1.77 -3.78
C VAL A 36 -11.36 1.10 -4.56
N SER A 37 -11.47 1.42 -5.85
CA SER A 37 -12.42 0.75 -6.75
C SER A 37 -12.17 -0.76 -6.80
N ASP A 38 -13.20 -1.57 -7.03
CA ASP A 38 -13.02 -3.03 -7.17
C ASP A 38 -12.15 -3.38 -8.38
N LEU A 39 -12.22 -2.57 -9.45
CA LEU A 39 -11.33 -2.69 -10.60
C LEU A 39 -9.86 -2.50 -10.19
N ALA A 40 -9.61 -1.49 -9.35
CA ALA A 40 -8.29 -1.19 -8.84
C ALA A 40 -7.73 -2.35 -7.99
N ARG A 41 -8.57 -2.91 -7.11
CA ARG A 41 -8.24 -4.10 -6.34
C ARG A 41 -7.92 -5.28 -7.25
N HIS A 42 -8.72 -5.50 -8.29
CA HIS A 42 -8.50 -6.61 -9.23
C HIS A 42 -7.12 -6.51 -9.91
N PHE A 43 -6.74 -5.31 -10.37
CA PHE A 43 -5.41 -5.08 -10.94
C PHE A 43 -4.26 -5.32 -9.95
N LEU A 44 -4.41 -4.87 -8.69
CA LEU A 44 -3.40 -5.10 -7.66
C LEU A 44 -3.26 -6.60 -7.33
N VAL A 45 -4.38 -7.31 -7.22
CA VAL A 45 -4.38 -8.77 -7.00
C VAL A 45 -3.75 -9.52 -8.17
N MET A 46 -4.03 -9.13 -9.42
CA MET A 46 -3.37 -9.72 -10.61
C MET A 46 -1.86 -9.51 -10.60
N LYS A 47 -1.37 -8.39 -10.05
CA LYS A 47 0.07 -8.11 -9.87
C LYS A 47 0.65 -8.71 -8.58
N ASN A 48 -0.13 -9.50 -7.84
CA ASN A 48 0.27 -10.12 -6.56
C ASN A 48 0.65 -9.09 -5.48
N ILE A 49 -0.01 -7.92 -5.49
CA ILE A 49 0.18 -6.82 -4.55
C ILE A 49 -0.94 -6.84 -3.53
N SER A 50 -0.58 -6.92 -2.25
CA SER A 50 -1.56 -6.82 -1.17
C SER A 50 -1.95 -5.37 -0.94
N MET A 51 -3.21 -5.14 -0.62
CA MET A 51 -3.70 -3.79 -0.34
C MET A 51 -4.57 -3.74 0.90
N ILE A 52 -4.41 -2.69 1.69
CA ILE A 52 -5.26 -2.38 2.83
C ILE A 52 -5.94 -1.05 2.58
N ARG A 53 -7.26 -1.03 2.74
CA ARG A 53 -8.13 0.13 2.52
C ARG A 53 -8.60 0.69 3.86
N ARG A 54 -8.89 2.00 3.89
CA ARG A 54 -9.56 2.68 5.01
C ARG A 54 -8.81 2.56 6.34
N ILE A 55 -7.49 2.71 6.29
CA ILE A 55 -6.65 2.77 7.49
C ILE A 55 -6.94 4.10 8.20
N LYS A 56 -6.68 4.23 9.51
CA LYS A 56 -6.79 5.55 10.14
C LYS A 56 -5.58 6.40 9.78
N ARG A 57 -5.75 7.72 9.62
CA ARG A 57 -4.63 8.65 9.38
C ARG A 57 -3.48 8.44 10.36
N THR A 58 -3.81 8.30 11.64
CA THR A 58 -2.84 8.05 12.72
C THR A 58 -2.03 6.78 12.51
N ASP A 59 -2.63 5.73 11.96
CA ASP A 59 -1.96 4.45 11.74
C ASP A 59 -1.12 4.50 10.47
N SER A 60 -1.59 5.21 9.43
CA SER A 60 -0.81 5.49 8.23
C SER A 60 0.47 6.27 8.55
N ASP A 61 0.37 7.36 9.32
CA ASP A 61 1.52 8.18 9.71
C ASP A 61 2.52 7.36 10.56
N ARG A 62 2.02 6.49 11.45
CA ARG A 62 2.85 5.57 12.23
C ARG A 62 3.56 4.55 11.34
N LEU A 63 2.84 3.94 10.40
CA LEU A 63 3.40 2.99 9.45
C LEU A 63 4.48 3.64 8.59
N ALA A 64 4.26 4.85 8.10
CA ALA A 64 5.25 5.62 7.34
C ALA A 64 6.56 5.78 8.15
N ILE A 65 6.47 6.20 9.42
CA ILE A 65 7.64 6.36 10.30
C ILE A 65 8.36 5.02 10.56
N LEU A 66 7.61 3.97 10.92
CA LEU A 66 8.17 2.67 11.28
C LEU A 66 8.86 1.99 10.08
N THR A 67 8.25 2.12 8.91
CA THR A 67 8.68 1.41 7.70
C THR A 67 9.67 2.23 6.87
N GLY A 68 9.73 3.54 7.11
CA GLY A 68 10.49 4.51 6.32
C GLY A 68 9.79 4.91 5.01
N ALA A 69 8.50 4.61 4.86
CA ALA A 69 7.72 5.00 3.69
C ALA A 69 7.32 6.47 3.74
N THR A 70 7.11 7.07 2.58
CA THR A 70 6.52 8.42 2.46
C THR A 70 5.01 8.30 2.25
N VAL A 71 4.24 9.17 2.90
CA VAL A 71 2.83 9.37 2.57
C VAL A 71 2.75 10.24 1.32
N VAL A 72 2.30 9.65 0.22
CA VAL A 72 2.14 10.33 -1.07
C VAL A 72 0.68 10.63 -1.29
N HIS A 73 0.36 11.83 -1.77
CA HIS A 73 -1.02 12.17 -2.07
C HIS A 73 -1.45 11.54 -3.39
N ASP A 74 -0.74 11.79 -4.48
CA ASP A 74 -1.08 11.28 -5.81
C ASP A 74 -0.24 10.05 -6.21
N PRO A 75 -0.85 8.96 -6.73
CA PRO A 75 -0.11 7.75 -7.10
C PRO A 75 0.87 7.97 -8.26
N VAL A 76 0.66 9.02 -9.07
CA VAL A 76 1.53 9.37 -10.20
C VAL A 76 2.89 9.91 -9.74
N ASP A 77 2.94 10.49 -8.55
CA ASP A 77 4.14 11.10 -7.99
C ASP A 77 5.01 10.11 -7.19
N VAL A 78 4.53 8.88 -7.00
CA VAL A 78 5.23 7.86 -6.22
C VAL A 78 6.52 7.47 -6.95
N THR A 79 7.63 7.58 -6.23
CA THR A 79 8.94 7.14 -6.70
C THR A 79 9.44 5.95 -5.89
N GLU A 80 10.43 5.22 -6.41
CA GLU A 80 11.02 4.07 -5.69
C GLU A 80 11.58 4.44 -4.31
N ARG A 81 11.90 5.72 -4.08
CA ARG A 81 12.42 6.25 -2.81
C ARG A 81 11.36 6.37 -1.73
N ASP A 82 10.09 6.48 -2.12
CA ASP A 82 8.96 6.60 -1.19
C ASP A 82 8.59 5.25 -0.56
N GLY A 83 9.19 4.17 -1.05
CA GLY A 83 9.06 2.83 -0.51
C GLY A 83 9.74 2.66 0.83
N GLY A 84 8.96 2.38 1.86
CA GLY A 84 9.50 1.95 3.15
C GLY A 84 10.04 0.53 3.04
N THR A 85 11.32 0.32 3.33
CA THR A 85 12.02 -0.98 3.24
C THR A 85 12.32 -1.61 4.60
N LYS A 86 11.98 -0.94 5.70
CA LYS A 86 12.29 -1.41 7.07
C LYS A 86 11.38 -2.54 7.56
N ALA A 87 10.30 -2.84 6.82
CA ALA A 87 9.43 -3.96 7.14
C ALA A 87 10.00 -5.27 6.57
N SER A 88 10.21 -6.26 7.45
CA SER A 88 10.67 -7.58 7.05
C SER A 88 9.53 -8.48 6.60
N GLU A 89 8.41 -8.46 7.31
CA GLU A 89 7.29 -9.38 7.11
C GLU A 89 5.94 -8.65 7.17
N PHE A 90 5.00 -9.13 6.36
CA PHE A 90 3.61 -8.69 6.36
C PHE A 90 2.74 -9.94 6.32
N TYR A 91 1.90 -10.11 7.32
CA TYR A 91 0.91 -11.17 7.39
C TYR A 91 -0.41 -10.59 7.90
N ALA A 92 -1.51 -11.20 7.48
CA ALA A 92 -2.83 -10.92 7.99
C ALA A 92 -3.31 -12.17 8.73
N GLU A 93 -3.64 -12.02 10.00
CA GLU A 93 -4.20 -13.08 10.83
C GLU A 93 -5.60 -12.69 11.31
N PRO A 94 -6.56 -13.63 11.34
CA PRO A 94 -7.82 -13.40 12.00
C PRO A 94 -7.58 -13.27 13.51
N ILE A 95 -8.18 -12.24 14.13
CA ILE A 95 -8.14 -12.03 15.58
C ILE A 95 -9.58 -11.97 16.06
N GLY A 96 -9.98 -12.95 16.88
CA GLY A 96 -11.35 -13.11 17.34
C GLY A 96 -12.04 -14.30 16.67
N ASP A 97 -13.32 -14.48 16.99
CA ASP A 97 -14.11 -15.62 16.53
C ASP A 97 -14.88 -15.24 15.27
N GLU A 98 -14.42 -15.79 14.13
CA GLU A 98 -14.88 -15.63 12.72
C GLU A 98 -14.36 -14.41 11.94
#